data_AF-A0AAQ4QT31-F1
#
_entry.id   AF-A0AAQ4QT31-F1
#
_cell.length_a   1.000
_cell.length_b   1.000
_cell.length_c   1.000
_cell.angle_alpha   90.00
_cell.angle_beta   90.00
_cell.angle_gamma   90.00
#
_symmetry.space_group_name_H-M   'P 1'
#
loop_
_entity.id
_entity.type
_entity.pdbx_description
1 polymer ?
#
loop_
_entity_poly.entity_id
_entity_poly.type
_entity_poly.pdbx_seq_one_letter_code
_entity_poly.pdbx_strand_id
1 'polypeptide(L)'
;MSGIDAKNNALVSRYRTRFARFNIRWKPRSTLFPSLSTSKMPGVTVKDVNQQEFVRALAAFLKKSGKLKVPDWVDLVKLGKHKELAPSDENWFYIRAASTVRHLYLRGGAGVGSMTKIYGGRQRNGVCPAHFSVGSKNVARKVLQALELLKMIEKDPNGGRRVTSQGTRDLDRIAGQVSD
;
A
#
# COMPACT_ATOMS: atom_id res chain seq x y z
N MET A 1 67.28 -2.51 22.28
CA MET A 1 67.29 -1.31 21.42
C MET A 1 66.54 -0.19 22.11
N SER A 2 67.26 0.92 22.28
CA SER A 2 66.85 2.28 22.69
C SER A 2 65.56 2.78 22.02
N GLY A 3 64.80 3.72 22.56
CA GLY A 3 65.00 4.65 23.66
C GLY A 3 63.83 5.64 23.65
N ILE A 4 63.50 6.17 24.82
CA ILE A 4 62.38 7.09 25.08
C ILE A 4 62.88 8.54 24.91
N ASP A 5 61.95 9.44 24.57
CA ASP A 5 61.77 10.78 25.15
C ASP A 5 61.71 11.99 24.22
N ALA A 6 60.77 12.84 24.64
CA ALA A 6 60.30 14.10 24.08
C ALA A 6 61.39 15.17 23.91
N LYS A 7 61.11 16.16 23.05
CA LYS A 7 61.11 17.60 23.39
C LYS A 7 61.05 18.50 22.13
N ASN A 8 60.47 19.68 22.35
CA ASN A 8 60.61 20.94 21.62
C ASN A 8 59.63 21.16 20.46
N ASN A 9 58.51 21.87 20.64
CA ASN A 9 58.31 23.26 21.12
C ASN A 9 58.81 24.32 20.14
N ALA A 10 58.06 25.43 20.13
CA ALA A 10 58.23 26.70 19.44
C ALA A 10 57.57 26.78 18.05
N LEU A 11 56.34 27.30 17.94
CA LEU A 11 55.94 28.70 18.08
C LEU A 11 56.52 29.64 17.02
N VAL A 12 55.58 30.18 16.23
CA VAL A 12 55.51 31.57 15.76
C VAL A 12 56.34 31.93 14.52
N SER A 13 55.70 31.75 13.37
CA SER A 13 55.81 32.66 12.22
C SER A 13 54.52 33.48 12.17
N ARG A 14 54.47 34.74 12.64
CA ARG A 14 55.01 35.98 12.05
C ARG A 14 54.40 36.39 10.70
N TYR A 15 53.48 37.34 10.83
CA TYR A 15 53.28 38.55 10.03
C TYR A 15 52.41 38.54 8.76
N ARG A 16 51.56 39.60 8.78
CA ARG A 16 51.17 40.49 7.68
C ARG A 16 49.95 40.12 6.83
N THR A 17 48.84 40.72 7.23
CA THR A 17 48.06 41.70 6.44
C THR A 17 47.91 41.44 4.93
N ARG A 18 46.64 41.34 4.49
CA ARG A 18 46.03 42.37 3.64
C ARG A 18 44.52 42.18 3.53
N PHE A 19 43.82 43.27 3.82
CA PHE A 19 42.43 43.52 3.51
C PHE A 19 42.16 43.34 2.00
N ALA A 20 41.11 42.60 1.66
CA ALA A 20 40.36 42.81 0.43
C ALA A 20 38.88 42.48 0.71
N ARG A 21 38.10 43.54 0.95
CA ARG A 21 36.63 43.50 0.98
C ARG A 21 36.15 43.19 -0.44
N PHE A 22 35.74 41.95 -0.70
CA PHE A 22 34.99 41.63 -1.92
C PHE A 22 33.50 41.92 -1.71
N ASN A 23 33.03 42.95 -2.40
CA ASN A 23 31.66 43.44 -2.39
C ASN A 23 30.80 42.55 -3.30
N ILE A 24 30.10 41.57 -2.73
CA ILE A 24 29.22 40.64 -3.47
C ILE A 24 27.86 41.31 -3.70
N ARG A 25 27.73 41.97 -4.86
CA ARG A 25 26.46 42.50 -5.37
C ARG A 25 25.62 41.35 -5.93
N TRP A 26 24.65 40.87 -5.16
CA TRP A 26 23.67 39.88 -5.62
C TRP A 26 22.74 40.50 -6.67
N LYS A 27 22.75 39.97 -7.90
CA LYS A 27 21.67 40.19 -8.88
C LYS A 27 20.70 39.00 -8.78
N PRO A 28 19.38 39.22 -8.64
CA PRO A 28 18.42 38.14 -8.70
C PRO A 28 18.33 37.66 -10.15
N ARG A 29 18.67 36.40 -10.39
CA ARG A 29 18.45 35.74 -11.68
C ARG A 29 16.97 35.40 -11.77
N SER A 30 16.20 36.24 -12.46
CA SER A 30 14.89 35.91 -12.97
C SER A 30 15.02 34.77 -13.99
N THR A 31 14.60 33.58 -13.61
CA THR A 31 14.27 32.52 -14.58
C THR A 31 12.84 32.08 -14.32
N LEU A 32 11.98 32.56 -15.21
CA LEU A 32 10.75 31.93 -15.69
C LEU A 32 10.73 30.43 -15.34
N PHE A 33 9.97 30.06 -14.32
CA PHE A 33 9.48 28.69 -14.24
C PHE A 33 8.43 28.56 -15.34
N PRO A 34 8.62 27.70 -16.36
CA PRO A 34 7.51 27.33 -17.20
C PRO A 34 6.51 26.65 -16.26
N SER A 35 5.30 27.19 -16.15
CA SER A 35 4.19 26.43 -15.61
C SER A 35 4.15 25.13 -16.42
N LEU A 36 4.45 24.01 -15.77
CA LEU A 36 4.16 22.70 -16.32
C LEU A 36 2.64 22.63 -16.47
N SER A 37 2.14 23.08 -17.63
CA SER A 37 0.89 22.60 -18.16
C SER A 37 1.11 21.11 -18.37
N THR A 38 0.69 20.30 -17.40
CA THR A 38 0.61 18.85 -17.56
C THR A 38 -0.44 18.59 -18.63
N SER A 39 0.07 18.50 -19.85
CA SER A 39 -0.61 18.02 -21.03
C SER A 39 -1.21 16.64 -20.75
N LYS A 40 -2.52 16.54 -20.96
CA LYS A 40 -3.29 15.29 -21.14
C LYS A 40 -3.12 14.30 -19.99
N MET A 41 -3.91 14.48 -18.92
CA MET A 41 -4.05 13.49 -17.83
C MET A 41 -4.24 12.09 -18.44
N PRO A 42 -3.29 11.15 -18.30
CA PRO A 42 -3.56 9.76 -18.61
C PRO A 42 -4.66 9.28 -17.66
N GLY A 43 -5.55 8.41 -18.14
CA GLY A 43 -6.73 7.97 -17.37
C GLY A 43 -6.38 7.56 -15.94
N VAL A 44 -7.20 8.00 -14.98
CA VAL A 44 -7.01 7.74 -13.55
C VAL A 44 -6.91 6.24 -13.30
N THR A 45 -5.83 5.82 -12.63
CA THR A 45 -5.62 4.41 -12.28
C THR A 45 -5.93 4.16 -10.81
N VAL A 46 -6.06 2.88 -10.43
CA VAL A 46 -6.28 2.47 -9.02
C VAL A 46 -5.23 3.01 -8.04
N LYS A 47 -4.05 3.38 -8.54
CA LYS A 47 -2.95 3.92 -7.72
C LYS A 47 -3.16 5.40 -7.35
N ASP A 48 -3.98 6.11 -8.11
CA ASP A 48 -4.14 7.56 -8.01
C ASP A 48 -5.32 7.97 -7.10
N VAL A 49 -6.14 6.99 -6.68
CA VAL A 49 -7.36 7.19 -5.89
C VAL A 49 -7.16 6.81 -4.43
N ASN A 50 -7.88 7.49 -3.52
CA ASN A 50 -7.92 7.14 -2.11
C ASN A 50 -8.38 5.68 -1.92
N GLN A 51 -7.60 4.93 -1.15
CA GLN A 51 -7.86 3.51 -0.90
C GLN A 51 -9.24 3.24 -0.30
N GLN A 52 -9.68 4.06 0.67
CA GLN A 52 -10.93 3.79 1.38
C GLN A 52 -12.15 4.02 0.48
N GLU A 53 -12.13 5.12 -0.28
CA GLU A 53 -13.19 5.48 -1.22
C GLU A 53 -13.30 4.47 -2.35
N PHE A 54 -12.16 4.07 -2.93
CA PHE A 54 -12.12 3.06 -3.97
C PHE A 54 -12.69 1.72 -3.51
N VAL A 55 -12.31 1.24 -2.32
CA VAL A 55 -12.81 -0.04 -1.79
C VAL A 55 -14.32 0.00 -1.55
N ARG A 56 -14.85 1.13 -1.05
CA ARG A 56 -16.29 1.32 -0.86
C ARG A 56 -17.05 1.33 -2.19
N ALA A 57 -16.55 2.07 -3.17
CA ALA A 57 -17.14 2.14 -4.50
C ALA A 57 -17.13 0.77 -5.21
N LEU A 58 -16.00 0.06 -5.16
CA LEU A 58 -15.88 -1.28 -5.74
C LEU A 58 -16.79 -2.29 -5.03
N ALA A 59 -16.93 -2.21 -3.70
CA ALA A 59 -17.87 -3.05 -2.97
C ALA A 59 -19.33 -2.79 -3.38
N ALA A 60 -19.70 -1.52 -3.57
CA ALA A 60 -21.02 -1.14 -4.06
C ALA A 60 -21.26 -1.64 -5.49
N PHE A 61 -20.26 -1.59 -6.37
CA PHE A 61 -20.32 -2.14 -7.72
C PHE A 61 -20.53 -3.67 -7.69
N LEU A 62 -19.78 -4.39 -6.87
CA LEU A 62 -19.92 -5.84 -6.73
C LEU A 62 -21.31 -6.22 -6.20
N LYS A 63 -21.86 -5.45 -5.25
CA LYS A 63 -23.22 -5.65 -4.76
C LYS A 63 -24.26 -5.42 -5.86
N LYS A 64 -24.18 -4.32 -6.60
CA LYS A 64 -25.07 -4.01 -7.74
C LYS A 64 -25.01 -5.08 -8.82
N SER A 65 -23.84 -5.66 -9.06
CA SER A 65 -23.65 -6.68 -10.09
C SER A 65 -24.36 -8.00 -9.77
N GLY A 66 -24.57 -8.32 -8.48
CA GLY A 66 -25.22 -9.57 -8.03
C GLY A 66 -24.51 -10.88 -8.39
N LYS A 67 -23.40 -10.83 -9.13
CA LYS A 67 -22.71 -12.02 -9.65
C LYS A 67 -21.78 -12.69 -8.63
N LEU A 68 -21.47 -12.01 -7.53
CA LEU A 68 -20.52 -12.50 -6.53
C LEU A 68 -21.21 -13.51 -5.61
N LYS A 69 -20.78 -14.77 -5.68
CA LYS A 69 -21.28 -15.84 -4.81
C LYS A 69 -20.86 -15.59 -3.36
N VAL A 70 -21.80 -15.15 -2.54
CA VAL A 70 -21.63 -15.01 -1.09
C VAL A 70 -21.85 -16.39 -0.44
N PRO A 71 -20.91 -16.88 0.38
CA PRO A 71 -21.11 -18.12 1.13
C PRO A 71 -22.18 -18.01 2.22
N ASP A 72 -22.92 -19.09 2.47
CA ASP A 72 -24.05 -19.11 3.41
C ASP A 72 -23.66 -18.82 4.87
N TRP A 73 -22.42 -19.11 5.26
CA TRP A 73 -21.91 -18.89 6.62
C TRP A 73 -21.41 -17.47 6.88
N VAL A 74 -21.54 -16.54 5.94
CA VAL A 74 -20.99 -15.17 6.04
C VAL A 74 -21.52 -14.42 7.26
N ASP A 75 -22.75 -14.68 7.68
CA ASP A 75 -23.38 -13.97 8.81
C ASP A 75 -23.03 -14.57 10.18
N LEU A 76 -22.43 -15.78 10.19
CA LEU A 76 -22.15 -16.52 11.42
C LEU A 76 -20.69 -16.41 11.87
N VAL A 77 -19.78 -16.01 10.98
CA VAL A 77 -18.34 -16.14 11.22
C VAL A 77 -17.66 -14.84 11.64
N LYS A 78 -16.58 -15.00 12.41
CA LYS A 78 -15.58 -13.96 12.60
C LYS A 78 -14.44 -14.06 11.58
N LEU A 79 -13.79 -12.93 11.31
CA LEU A 79 -12.78 -12.81 10.25
C LEU A 79 -11.41 -13.41 10.60
N GLY A 80 -11.15 -13.66 11.89
CA GLY A 80 -9.90 -14.20 12.38
C GLY A 80 -10.02 -14.59 13.85
N LYS A 81 -9.09 -15.43 14.32
CA LYS A 81 -9.04 -15.89 15.72
C LYS A 81 -8.91 -14.71 16.70
N HIS A 82 -8.13 -13.70 16.29
CA HIS A 82 -7.80 -12.49 17.05
C HIS A 82 -8.87 -11.41 17.09
N LYS A 83 -10.00 -11.62 16.42
CA LYS A 83 -11.16 -10.75 16.56
C LYS A 83 -12.07 -11.35 17.63
N GLU A 84 -12.49 -10.51 18.57
CA GLU A 84 -13.45 -10.89 19.61
C GLU A 84 -14.88 -10.85 19.07
N LEU A 85 -15.19 -9.83 18.27
CA LEU A 85 -16.51 -9.62 17.67
C LEU A 85 -16.53 -9.98 16.18
N ALA A 86 -17.73 -10.29 15.70
CA ALA A 86 -18.02 -10.43 14.27
C ALA A 86 -17.96 -9.06 13.56
N PRO A 87 -17.84 -9.04 12.22
CA PRO A 87 -17.92 -7.80 11.45
C PRO A 87 -19.24 -7.06 11.69
N SER A 88 -19.16 -5.76 11.91
CA SER A 88 -20.35 -4.91 12.12
C SER A 88 -21.11 -4.65 10.81
N ASP A 89 -20.40 -4.55 9.68
CA ASP A 89 -21.01 -4.27 8.38
C ASP A 89 -21.55 -5.54 7.73
N GLU A 90 -22.83 -5.60 7.37
CA GLU A 90 -23.41 -6.73 6.61
C GLU A 90 -22.72 -6.95 5.26
N ASN A 91 -22.25 -5.86 4.63
CA ASN A 91 -21.57 -5.90 3.34
C ASN A 91 -20.06 -6.21 3.44
N TRP A 92 -19.58 -6.70 4.60
CA TRP A 92 -18.16 -6.92 4.86
C TRP A 92 -17.51 -7.86 3.84
N PHE A 93 -18.25 -8.83 3.31
CA PHE A 93 -17.72 -9.79 2.33
C PHE A 93 -17.34 -9.10 1.01
N TYR A 94 -18.17 -8.16 0.54
CA TYR A 94 -17.90 -7.35 -0.65
C TYR A 94 -16.73 -6.40 -0.43
N ILE A 95 -16.66 -5.76 0.74
CA ILE A 95 -15.53 -4.89 1.12
C ILE A 95 -14.22 -5.69 1.14
N ARG A 96 -14.26 -6.90 1.71
CA ARG A 96 -13.09 -7.80 1.74
C ARG A 96 -12.70 -8.23 0.32
N ALA A 97 -13.65 -8.55 -0.54
CA ALA A 97 -13.38 -8.87 -1.94
C ALA A 97 -12.71 -7.68 -2.66
N ALA A 98 -13.27 -6.48 -2.54
CA ALA A 98 -12.73 -5.26 -3.13
C ALA A 98 -11.28 -4.96 -2.67
N SER A 99 -11.02 -5.02 -1.36
CA SER A 99 -9.68 -4.85 -0.79
C SER A 99 -8.69 -5.89 -1.33
N THR A 100 -9.14 -7.14 -1.47
CA THR A 100 -8.32 -8.25 -1.96
C THR A 100 -7.93 -8.06 -3.43
N VAL A 101 -8.87 -7.63 -4.28
CA VAL A 101 -8.60 -7.32 -5.69
C VAL A 101 -7.61 -6.17 -5.81
N ARG A 102 -7.81 -5.09 -5.05
CA ARG A 102 -6.88 -3.95 -5.04
C ARG A 102 -5.46 -4.37 -4.63
N HIS A 103 -5.34 -5.20 -3.60
CA HIS A 103 -4.03 -5.69 -3.19
C HIS A 103 -3.34 -6.48 -4.31
N LEU A 104 -4.08 -7.35 -5.00
CA LEU A 104 -3.55 -8.13 -6.12
C LEU A 104 -3.13 -7.27 -7.31
N TYR A 105 -3.82 -6.16 -7.56
CA TYR A 105 -3.43 -5.19 -8.57
C TYR A 105 -2.08 -4.53 -8.25
N LEU A 106 -1.84 -4.20 -6.97
CA LEU A 106 -0.62 -3.51 -6.55
C LEU A 106 0.57 -4.44 -6.37
N ARG A 107 0.36 -5.58 -5.71
CA ARG A 107 1.36 -6.61 -5.43
C ARG A 107 0.83 -7.93 -5.95
N GLY A 108 1.03 -8.14 -7.25
CA GLY A 108 0.69 -9.39 -7.94
C GLY A 108 1.34 -10.61 -7.28
N GLY A 109 0.86 -11.81 -7.62
CA GLY A 109 1.39 -13.07 -7.08
C GLY A 109 0.96 -13.36 -5.63
N ALA A 110 -0.09 -12.71 -5.12
CA ALA A 110 -0.54 -12.94 -3.75
C ALA A 110 -1.42 -14.20 -3.62
N GLY A 111 -0.99 -15.15 -2.79
CA GLY A 111 -1.75 -16.35 -2.42
C GLY A 111 -2.58 -16.19 -1.13
N VAL A 112 -3.24 -17.28 -0.72
CA VAL A 112 -4.03 -17.33 0.52
C VAL A 112 -3.17 -17.01 1.75
N GLY A 113 -1.93 -17.51 1.79
CA GLY A 113 -1.01 -17.27 2.90
C GLY A 113 -0.64 -15.79 3.07
N SER A 114 -0.35 -15.09 1.97
CA SER A 114 -0.09 -13.64 1.98
C SER A 114 -1.32 -12.88 2.49
N MET A 115 -2.50 -13.21 1.96
CA MET A 115 -3.76 -12.59 2.36
C MET A 115 -4.07 -12.77 3.85
N THR A 116 -3.74 -13.93 4.42
CA THR A 116 -3.92 -14.17 5.86
C THR A 116 -2.96 -13.41 6.75
N LYS A 117 -1.78 -13.03 6.24
CA LYS A 117 -0.84 -12.17 6.95
C LYS A 117 -1.27 -10.71 6.89
N ILE A 118 -1.74 -10.24 5.73
CA ILE A 118 -2.25 -8.87 5.52
C ILE A 118 -3.44 -8.59 6.44
N TYR A 119 -4.40 -9.53 6.50
CA TYR A 119 -5.56 -9.44 7.41
C TYR A 119 -5.28 -10.02 8.80
N GLY A 120 -4.03 -10.30 9.12
CA GLY A 120 -3.61 -10.70 10.46
C GLY A 120 -3.64 -9.52 11.43
N GLY A 121 -3.41 -9.79 12.71
CA GLY A 121 -3.43 -8.76 13.72
C GLY A 121 -2.84 -9.23 15.05
N ARG A 122 -2.77 -8.29 15.99
CA ARG A 122 -2.34 -8.55 17.37
C ARG A 122 -3.45 -9.26 18.13
N GLN A 123 -3.20 -10.48 18.62
CA GLN A 123 -4.10 -11.21 19.51
C GLN A 123 -3.88 -10.75 20.95
N ARG A 124 -4.96 -10.36 21.63
CA ARG A 124 -4.94 -10.12 23.08
C ARG A 124 -5.08 -11.47 23.80
N ASN A 125 -4.17 -11.77 24.72
CA ASN A 125 -4.15 -13.00 25.53
C ASN A 125 -4.51 -12.72 27.01
N GLY A 126 -5.23 -11.62 27.28
CA GLY A 126 -5.50 -11.18 28.65
C GLY A 126 -4.25 -10.63 29.32
N VAL A 127 -3.73 -11.37 30.29
CA VAL A 127 -2.55 -11.01 31.11
C VAL A 127 -1.23 -11.31 30.40
N CYS A 128 -1.19 -12.38 29.58
CA CYS A 128 0.02 -12.74 28.85
C CYS A 128 0.33 -11.74 27.72
N PRO A 129 1.62 -11.60 27.33
CA PRO A 129 2.01 -10.79 26.19
C PRO A 129 1.24 -11.13 24.92
N ALA A 130 0.99 -10.10 24.12
CA ALA A 130 0.26 -10.22 22.87
C ALA A 130 1.18 -10.69 21.75
N HIS A 131 0.70 -11.63 20.94
CA HIS A 131 1.42 -12.15 19.78
C HIS A 131 0.64 -11.91 18.49
N PHE A 132 1.35 -11.94 17.36
CA PHE A 132 0.72 -11.85 16.05
C PHE A 132 -0.06 -13.13 15.74
N SER A 133 -1.30 -12.98 15.27
CA SER A 133 -2.15 -14.07 14.82
C SER A 133 -2.65 -13.80 13.41
N VAL A 134 -2.56 -14.80 12.56
CA VAL A 134 -3.01 -14.72 11.17
C VAL A 134 -4.54 -14.63 11.08
N GLY A 135 -5.03 -14.04 10.00
CA GLY A 135 -6.44 -14.01 9.65
C GLY A 135 -6.98 -15.40 9.26
N SER A 136 -8.31 -15.50 9.14
CA SER A 136 -8.95 -16.76 8.74
C SER A 136 -8.59 -17.17 7.31
N LYS A 137 -7.96 -18.34 7.18
CA LYS A 137 -7.60 -18.95 5.89
C LYS A 137 -8.83 -19.29 5.05
N ASN A 138 -9.93 -19.70 5.70
CA ASN A 138 -11.16 -20.07 4.99
C ASN A 138 -11.78 -18.87 4.27
N VAL A 139 -11.91 -17.74 4.97
CA VAL A 139 -12.48 -16.52 4.40
C VAL A 139 -11.63 -16.02 3.23
N ALA A 140 -10.30 -15.93 3.40
CA ALA A 140 -9.41 -15.51 2.33
C ALA A 140 -9.48 -16.42 1.10
N ARG A 141 -9.56 -17.74 1.29
CA ARG A 141 -9.72 -18.71 0.20
C ARG A 141 -11.03 -18.50 -0.56
N LYS A 142 -12.13 -18.33 0.16
CA LYS A 142 -13.49 -18.23 -0.41
C LYS A 142 -13.69 -16.93 -1.17
N VAL A 143 -13.13 -15.82 -0.67
CA VAL A 143 -13.10 -14.54 -1.41
C VAL A 143 -12.35 -14.69 -2.72
N LEU A 144 -11.16 -15.31 -2.71
CA LEU A 144 -10.38 -15.49 -3.92
C LEU A 144 -11.05 -16.45 -4.92
N GLN A 145 -11.70 -17.51 -4.44
CA GLN A 145 -12.52 -18.40 -5.28
C GLN A 145 -13.72 -17.66 -5.89
N ALA A 146 -14.42 -16.82 -5.12
CA ALA A 146 -15.54 -16.03 -5.64
C ALA A 146 -15.10 -15.06 -6.74
N LEU A 147 -13.92 -14.45 -6.61
CA LEU A 147 -13.37 -13.55 -7.61
C LEU A 147 -12.81 -14.28 -8.85
N GLU A 148 -12.34 -15.51 -8.69
CA GLU A 148 -11.99 -16.41 -9.83
C GLU A 148 -13.22 -16.74 -10.66
N LEU A 149 -14.37 -17.04 -10.02
CA LEU A 149 -15.63 -17.30 -10.72
C LEU A 149 -16.11 -16.09 -11.53
N LEU A 150 -15.85 -14.88 -11.04
CA LEU A 150 -16.12 -13.62 -11.74
C LEU A 150 -15.13 -13.31 -12.87
N LYS A 151 -14.10 -14.15 -13.07
CA LYS A 151 -13.02 -13.96 -14.06
C LYS A 151 -12.26 -12.63 -13.91
N MET A 152 -12.34 -11.98 -12.74
CA MET A 152 -11.53 -10.80 -12.41
C MET A 152 -10.11 -11.19 -12.02
N ILE A 153 -9.94 -12.41 -11.49
CA ILE A 153 -8.67 -12.97 -11.05
C ILE A 153 -8.43 -14.29 -11.77
N GLU A 154 -7.18 -14.53 -12.15
CA GLU A 154 -6.68 -15.79 -12.68
C GLU A 154 -5.61 -16.39 -11.77
N LYS A 155 -5.40 -17.70 -11.90
CA LYS A 155 -4.29 -18.39 -11.25
C LYS A 155 -3.05 -18.22 -12.12
N ASP A 156 -1.97 -17.76 -11.50
CA ASP A 156 -0.69 -17.63 -12.19
C ASP A 156 -0.02 -19.01 -12.33
N PRO A 157 0.64 -19.30 -13.47
CA PRO A 157 1.41 -20.53 -13.65
C PRO A 157 2.60 -20.63 -12.68
N ASN A 158 3.17 -19.49 -12.30
CA ASN A 158 4.27 -19.38 -11.33
C ASN A 158 3.80 -19.42 -9.87
N GLY A 159 2.53 -19.74 -9.65
CA GLY A 159 1.90 -19.77 -8.33
C GLY A 159 1.30 -18.43 -7.92
N GLY A 160 0.35 -18.50 -6.98
CA GLY A 160 -0.41 -17.32 -6.54
C GLY A 160 -1.55 -16.98 -7.49
N ARG A 161 -1.92 -15.70 -7.51
CA ARG A 161 -3.05 -15.16 -8.26
C ARG A 161 -2.70 -13.82 -8.86
N ARG A 162 -3.28 -13.54 -10.02
CA ARG A 162 -3.09 -12.30 -10.79
C ARG A 162 -4.43 -11.73 -11.21
N VAL A 163 -4.49 -10.42 -11.36
CA VAL A 163 -5.66 -9.75 -11.93
C VAL A 163 -5.66 -9.97 -13.45
N THR A 164 -6.80 -10.32 -14.03
CA THR A 164 -6.93 -10.49 -15.48
C THR A 164 -6.91 -9.13 -16.19
N SER A 165 -6.63 -9.11 -17.50
CA SER A 165 -6.70 -7.87 -18.29
C SER A 165 -8.09 -7.20 -18.20
N GLN A 166 -9.15 -8.00 -18.19
CA GLN A 166 -10.52 -7.53 -17.98
C GLN A 166 -10.71 -6.94 -16.58
N GLY A 167 -10.20 -7.62 -15.53
CA GLY A 167 -10.24 -7.11 -14.16
C GLY A 167 -9.54 -5.75 -14.01
N THR A 168 -8.36 -5.59 -14.61
CA THR A 168 -7.63 -4.31 -14.62
C THR A 168 -8.45 -3.20 -15.28
N ARG A 169 -9.04 -3.45 -16.46
CA ARG A 169 -9.87 -2.46 -17.15
C ARG A 169 -11.09 -2.03 -16.32
N ASP A 170 -11.74 -2.99 -15.67
CA ASP A 170 -12.91 -2.71 -14.83
C ASP A 170 -12.53 -1.91 -13.57
N LEU A 171 -11.37 -2.21 -12.98
CA LEU A 171 -10.85 -1.45 -11.84
C LEU A 171 -10.48 -0.01 -12.21
N ASP A 172 -9.80 0.19 -13.33
CA ASP A 172 -9.41 1.54 -13.80
C ASP A 172 -10.65 2.37 -14.19
N ARG A 173 -11.70 1.75 -14.76
CA ARG A 173 -12.98 2.44 -15.01
C ARG A 173 -13.63 2.91 -13.72
N ILE A 174 -13.64 2.07 -12.68
CA ILE A 174 -14.19 2.43 -11.37
C ILE A 174 -13.31 3.48 -10.68
N ALA A 175 -11.99 3.44 -10.87
CA ALA A 175 -11.09 4.47 -10.36
C ALA A 175 -11.43 5.85 -10.94
N GLY A 176 -11.67 5.93 -12.25
CA GLY A 176 -12.14 7.17 -12.89
C GLY A 176 -13.45 7.71 -12.32
N GLN A 177 -14.41 6.84 -12.00
CA GLN A 177 -15.69 7.24 -11.39
C GLN A 177 -15.58 7.76 -9.95
N VAL A 178 -14.50 7.45 -9.24
CA VAL A 178 -14.30 7.84 -7.83
C VAL A 178 -13.46 9.11 -7.71
N SER A 179 -12.65 9.41 -8.72
CA SER A 179 -11.86 10.65 -8.78
C SER A 179 -12.64 11.88 -9.22
N ASP A 180 -13.82 11.67 -9.81
CA ASP A 180 -14.74 12.72 -10.27
C ASP A 180 -15.56 13.34 -9.13
#